data_AF-A0AA42UE07-F1
#
_entry.id   AF-A0AA42UE07-F1
#
_cell.length_a   1.000
_cell.length_b   1.000
_cell.length_c   1.000
_cell.angle_alpha   90.00
_cell.angle_beta   90.00
_cell.angle_gamma   90.00
#
_symmetry.space_group_name_H-M   'P 1'
#
loop_
_entity.id
_entity.type
_entity.pdbx_description
1 polymer ?
#
loop_
_entity_poly.entity_id
_entity_poly.type
_entity_poly.pdbx_seq_one_letter_code
_entity_poly.pdbx_strand_id
1 'polypeptide(L)' 'MNYIIINEQLAIDLGIISESHFYRKGDEKVIFKSDILTIWEQNNNQKLEENQYEILNTNNALKQIEKWTQ' A
#
# COMPACT_ATOMS: atom_id res chain seq x y z
N MET A 1 -9.67 -7.00 8.73
CA MET A 1 -8.62 -7.02 7.70
C MET A 1 -8.14 -5.59 7.49
N ASN A 2 -6.83 -5.39 7.47
CA ASN A 2 -6.23 -4.07 7.33
C ASN A 2 -5.63 -3.90 5.93
N TYR A 3 -5.53 -2.64 5.53
CA TYR A 3 -4.94 -2.21 4.28
C TYR A 3 -3.83 -1.21 4.59
N ILE A 4 -2.90 -1.10 3.67
CA ILE A 4 -1.79 -0.18 3.71
C ILE A 4 -2.00 0.79 2.56
N ILE A 5 -1.89 2.07 2.86
CA ILE A 5 -1.74 3.11 1.85
C ILE A 5 -0.30 3.64 1.93
N ILE A 6 0.36 3.72 0.79
CA ILE A 6 1.76 4.13 0.66
C ILE A 6 1.92 4.91 -0.65
N ASN A 7 2.94 5.75 -0.74
CA ASN A 7 3.31 6.36 -2.02
C ASN A 7 3.65 5.28 -3.06
N GLU A 8 3.09 5.39 -4.27
CA GLU A 8 3.24 4.39 -5.34
C GLU A 8 4.71 4.22 -5.74
N GLN A 9 5.43 5.33 -5.95
CA GLN A 9 6.83 5.30 -6.36
C GLN A 9 7.71 4.67 -5.28
N LEU A 10 7.51 5.03 -4.01
CA LEU A 10 8.24 4.42 -2.89
C LEU A 10 8.00 2.90 -2.83
N ALA A 11 6.75 2.45 -3.03
CA ALA A 11 6.43 1.03 -3.01
C ALA A 11 7.08 0.26 -4.18
N ILE A 12 7.24 0.90 -5.34
CA ILE A 12 7.94 0.37 -6.50
C ILE A 12 9.46 0.33 -6.26
N ASP A 13 10.03 1.43 -5.77
CA ASP A 13 11.48 1.56 -5.49
C ASP A 13 11.96 0.53 -4.47
N LEU A 14 11.13 0.24 -3.46
CA LEU A 14 11.37 -0.79 -2.45
C LEU A 14 11.06 -2.21 -2.96
N GLY A 15 10.48 -2.36 -4.15
CA GLY A 15 10.10 -3.66 -4.72
C GLY A 15 8.95 -4.36 -3.98
N ILE A 16 8.11 -3.60 -3.25
CA ILE A 16 6.91 -4.13 -2.60
C ILE A 16 5.88 -4.52 -3.65
N ILE A 17 5.78 -3.70 -4.70
CA ILE A 17 4.89 -3.90 -5.85
C ILE A 17 5.67 -3.64 -7.15
N SER A 18 5.20 -4.18 -8.27
CA SER A 18 5.79 -3.92 -9.59
C SER A 18 5.21 -2.65 -10.22
N GLU A 19 5.92 -2.02 -11.16
CA GLU A 19 5.39 -0.89 -11.96
C GLU A 19 4.07 -1.23 -12.68
N SER A 20 3.90 -2.49 -13.09
CA SER A 20 2.72 -3.01 -13.78
C SER A 20 1.60 -3.50 -12.85
N HIS A 21 1.58 -3.07 -11.59
CA HIS A 21 0.64 -3.60 -10.60
C HIS A 21 -0.85 -3.29 -10.92
N PHE A 22 -1.75 -4.13 -10.41
CA PHE A 22 -3.21 -3.96 -10.54
C PHE A 22 -3.87 -3.33 -9.30
N TYR A 23 -3.08 -2.91 -8.31
CA TYR A 23 -3.61 -2.28 -7.10
C TYR A 23 -4.28 -0.94 -7.43
N ARG A 24 -5.29 -0.60 -6.61
CA ARG A 24 -5.98 0.69 -6.72
C ARG A 24 -5.01 1.80 -6.31
N LYS A 25 -5.00 2.86 -7.11
CA LYS A 25 -4.12 4.02 -6.92
C LYS A 25 -4.86 5.32 -7.14
N GLY A 26 -4.36 6.38 -6.52
CA GLY A 26 -4.83 7.75 -6.64
C GLY A 26 -3.99 8.66 -5.75
N ASP A 27 -3.91 9.95 -6.10
CA ASP A 27 -3.08 10.93 -5.38
C ASP A 27 -1.63 10.46 -5.14
N GLU A 28 -1.02 9.83 -6.16
CA GLU A 28 0.35 9.25 -6.08
C GLU A 28 0.53 8.17 -5.00
N LYS A 29 -0.58 7.68 -4.45
CA LYS A 29 -0.62 6.62 -3.45
C LYS A 29 -1.27 5.38 -4.04
N VAL A 30 -0.92 4.24 -3.47
CA VAL A 30 -1.46 2.92 -3.80
C VAL A 30 -1.98 2.25 -2.53
N ILE A 31 -3.05 1.47 -2.66
CA ILE A 31 -3.64 0.74 -1.54
C ILE A 31 -3.65 -0.77 -1.80
N PHE A 32 -3.18 -1.53 -0.81
CA PHE A 32 -3.16 -2.99 -0.86
C PHE A 32 -3.30 -3.60 0.55
N LYS A 33 -3.49 -4.91 0.64
CA LYS A 33 -3.69 -5.60 1.94
C LYS A 33 -2.41 -5.57 2.76
N SER A 34 -2.52 -5.39 4.09
CA SER A 34 -1.37 -5.37 5.00
C SER A 34 -0.46 -6.60 4.89
N ASP A 35 -1.03 -7.76 4.56
CA ASP A 35 -0.28 -9.01 4.45
C ASP A 35 0.80 -8.96 3.38
N ILE A 36 0.62 -8.16 2.32
CA ILE A 36 1.63 -7.97 1.27
C ILE A 36 2.88 -7.30 1.84
N LEU A 37 2.69 -6.27 2.68
CA LEU A 37 3.79 -5.60 3.37
C LEU A 37 4.48 -6.57 4.33
N THR A 38 3.72 -7.30 5.15
CA THR A 38 4.28 -8.30 6.08
C THR A 38 5.15 -9.33 5.37
N ILE A 39 4.70 -9.85 4.23
CA ILE A 39 5.47 -10.82 3.44
C ILE A 39 6.74 -10.18 2.88
N TRP A 40 6.66 -8.96 2.37
CA TRP A 40 7.83 -8.24 1.87
C TRP A 40 8.86 -8.00 2.99
N GLU A 41 8.42 -7.57 4.17
CA GLU A 41 9.31 -7.33 5.32
C GLU A 41 10.03 -8.61 5.76
N GLN A 42 9.31 -9.73 5.79
CA GLN A 42 9.88 -11.04 6.10
C GLN A 42 10.90 -11.51 5.06
N ASN A 43 10.60 -11.35 3.77
CA ASN A 43 11.47 -11.80 2.69
C ASN A 43 12.75 -10.96 2.56
N ASN A 44 12.67 -9.67 2.84
CA ASN A 44 13.80 -8.75 2.70
C ASN A 44 14.56 -8.52 4.01
N ASN A 45 14.05 -9.04 5.13
CA ASN A 45 14.56 -8.77 6.49
C ASN A 45 14.70 -7.26 6.75
N GLN A 46 13.70 -6.51 6.29
CA GLN A 46 13.60 -5.05 6.37
C GLN A 46 12.23 -4.67 6.93
N LYS A 47 12.11 -3.46 7.49
CA LYS A 47 10.84 -2.90 7.93
C LYS A 47 10.65 -1.53 7.30
N LEU A 48 9.41 -1.22 6.93
CA LEU A 48 9.09 0.17 6.59
C LEU A 48 8.97 1.00 7.86
N GLU A 49 9.43 2.23 7.77
CA GLU A 49 9.24 3.23 8.83
C GLU A 49 7.75 3.59 8.95
N GLU A 50 7.27 3.82 10.17
CA GLU A 50 5.84 4.06 10.44
C GLU A 50 5.28 5.32 9.75
N ASN A 51 6.15 6.23 9.29
CA ASN A 51 5.79 7.43 8.56
C ASN A 51 5.73 7.25 7.02
N GLN A 52 6.15 6.10 6.50
CA GLN A 52 6.18 5.84 5.07
C GLN A 52 4.84 5.28 4.55
N TYR A 53 3.99 4.79 5.44
CA TYR A 53 2.70 4.23 5.08
C TYR A 53 1.66 4.50 6.16
N GLU A 54 0.36 4.41 5.81
CA GLU A 54 -0.72 4.50 6.77
C GLU A 54 -1.52 3.19 6.79
N ILE A 55 -1.96 2.79 7.97
CA ILE A 55 -2.80 1.60 8.14
C ILE A 55 -4.27 2.04 8.11
N LEU A 56 -5.03 1.44 7.20
CA LEU A 56 -6.46 1.66 7.05
C LEU A 56 -7.21 0.39 7.44
N ASN A 57 -8.28 0.56 8.22
CA ASN A 57 -9.28 -0.50 8.34
C ASN A 57 -10.05 -0.67 7.02
N THR A 58 -10.82 -1.75 6.90
CA THR A 58 -11.58 -2.05 5.67
C THR A 58 -12.53 -0.92 5.25
N ASN A 59 -13.24 -0.30 6.19
CA ASN A 59 -14.20 0.76 5.88
C ASN A 59 -13.51 2.02 5.33
N ASN A 60 -12.38 2.40 5.91
CA ASN A 60 -11.61 3.56 5.46
C ASN A 60 -10.93 3.29 4.11
N ALA A 61 -10.42 2.08 3.90
CA ALA A 61 -9.86 1.65 2.62
C ALA A 61 -10.89 1.74 1.49
N LEU A 62 -12.11 1.24 1.71
CA LEU A 62 -13.19 1.30 0.71
C LEU A 62 -13.56 2.75 0.38
N LYS A 63 -13.76 3.60 1.40
CA LYS A 63 -14.03 5.03 1.19
C LYS A 63 -12.92 5.72 0.39
N GLN A 64 -11.67 5.35 0.64
CA GLN A 64 -10.54 5.92 -0.10
C GLN A 64 -10.55 5.47 -1.58
N ILE A 65 -10.82 4.20 -1.83
CA ILE A 65 -10.95 3.66 -3.20
C ILE A 65 -12.10 4.32 -3.94
N GLU A 66 -13.25 4.54 -3.28
CA GLU A 66 -14.39 5.25 -3.85
C GLU A 66 -14.02 6.67 -4.28
N LYS A 67 -13.29 7.41 -3.43
CA LYS A 67 -12.81 8.76 -3.75
C LYS A 67 -11.90 8.81 -4.98
N TRP A 68 -11.04 7.81 -5.16
CA TRP A 68 -10.14 7.75 -6.32
C TRP A 68 -10.82 7.31 -7.61
N THR A 69 -12.04 6.77 -7.53
CA THR A 69 -12.78 6.27 -8.69
C THR A 69 -13.82 7.28 -9.19
N GLN A 70 -14.09 8.35 -8.44
CA GLN A 70 -14.96 9.47 -8.83
C GLN A 70 -14.23 10.50 -9.69
#